data_AF-A0A920J3Z7-F1
#
_entry.id   AF-A0A920J3Z7-F1
#
_cell.length_a   1.000
_cell.length_b   1.000
_cell.length_c   1.000
_cell.angle_alpha   90.00
_cell.angle_beta   90.00
_cell.angle_gamma   90.00
#
_symmetry.space_group_name_H-M   'P 1'
#
loop_
_entity.id
_entity.type
_entity.pdbx_description
1 polymer ?
#
loop_
_entity_poly.entity_id
_entity_poly.type
_entity_poly.pdbx_seq_one_letter_code
_entity_poly.pdbx_strand_id
1 'polypeptide(L)'
;MNLTRVDFFLLHSQLIEDGFTLANNDEYKLRTTTTLSSYFNAVIPAFEQLKKDGLIGSWGIGGLGQQKAVIAAINNEVKPEAIQCVINPF
;
A
#
# COMPACT_ATOMS: atom_id res chain seq x y z
N MET A 1 2.89 -17.14 -12.52
CA MET A 1 2.25 -16.57 -13.73
C MET A 1 3.31 -16.48 -14.81
N ASN A 2 3.06 -16.93 -16.03
CA ASN A 2 4.01 -16.79 -17.14
C ASN A 2 3.79 -15.45 -17.84
N LEU A 3 3.97 -14.35 -17.10
CA LEU A 3 3.68 -12.98 -17.54
C LEU A 3 4.95 -12.14 -17.44
N THR A 4 5.16 -11.27 -18.42
CA THR A 4 6.25 -10.27 -18.42
C THR A 4 5.82 -8.93 -17.85
N ARG A 5 4.50 -8.70 -17.69
CA ARG A 5 3.88 -7.50 -17.14
C ARG A 5 2.59 -7.84 -16.41
N VAL A 6 2.24 -7.05 -15.39
CA VAL A 6 0.88 -7.04 -14.81
C VAL A 6 0.22 -5.67 -15.04
N ASP A 7 -1.09 -5.64 -15.24
CA ASP A 7 -1.77 -4.37 -15.46
C ASP A 7 -1.84 -3.52 -14.18
N PHE A 8 -2.00 -4.18 -13.02
CA PHE A 8 -2.16 -3.50 -11.75
C PHE A 8 -1.42 -4.25 -10.62
N PHE A 9 -0.66 -3.53 -9.80
CA PHE A 9 0.10 -4.08 -8.67
C PHE A 9 -0.33 -3.46 -7.34
N LEU A 10 -0.51 -4.26 -6.29
CA LEU A 10 -1.06 -3.81 -5.02
C LEU A 10 -0.06 -3.97 -3.88
N LEU A 11 0.14 -2.90 -3.10
CA LEU A 11 0.65 -3.06 -1.74
C LEU A 11 -0.47 -3.63 -0.87
N HIS A 12 -0.28 -4.85 -0.37
CA HIS A 12 -1.33 -5.61 0.32
C HIS A 12 -1.23 -5.59 1.86
N SER A 13 -0.24 -4.91 2.41
CA SER A 13 -0.10 -4.70 3.86
C SER A 13 -1.02 -3.60 4.37
N GLN A 14 -1.24 -3.55 5.69
CA GLN A 14 -1.95 -2.45 6.35
C GLN A 14 -1.05 -1.22 6.47
N LEU A 15 -1.54 -0.03 6.13
CA LEU A 15 -0.79 1.20 6.35
C LEU A 15 -0.96 1.73 7.77
N ILE A 16 0.16 2.11 8.41
CA ILE A 16 0.18 2.68 9.76
C ILE A 16 1.15 3.85 9.87
N GLU A 17 0.92 4.76 10.81
CA GLU A 17 1.94 5.73 11.22
C GLU A 17 3.15 5.04 11.86
N ASP A 18 4.31 5.69 11.80
CA ASP A 18 5.51 5.20 12.48
C ASP A 18 5.27 5.14 14.00
N GLY A 19 5.62 4.00 14.61
CA GLY A 19 5.43 3.77 16.04
C GLY A 19 3.99 3.45 16.47
N PHE A 20 3.04 3.32 15.53
CA PHE A 20 1.67 2.95 15.86
C PHE A 20 1.58 1.56 16.51
N THR A 21 0.68 1.42 17.49
CA THR A 21 0.38 0.14 18.15
C THR A 21 -0.99 -0.34 17.67
N LEU A 22 -1.04 -1.54 17.09
CA LEU A 22 -2.29 -2.14 16.64
C LEU A 22 -3.14 -2.54 17.85
N ALA A 23 -4.45 -2.33 17.75
CA ALA A 23 -5.40 -2.78 18.78
C ALA A 23 -5.45 -4.30 18.90
N ASN A 24 -5.22 -5.01 17.79
CA ASN A 24 -5.23 -6.48 17.73
C ASN A 24 -3.97 -6.95 16.99
N ASN A 25 -3.43 -8.10 17.40
CA ASN A 25 -2.35 -8.79 16.67
C ASN A 25 -1.07 -7.92 16.49
N ASP A 26 -0.75 -7.02 17.45
CA ASP A 26 0.43 -6.14 17.37
C ASP A 26 1.74 -6.93 17.32
N GLU A 27 1.76 -8.14 17.89
CA GLU A 27 2.88 -9.09 17.80
C GLU A 27 3.23 -9.47 16.36
N TYR A 28 2.29 -9.34 15.43
CA TYR A 28 2.50 -9.60 14.00
C TYR A 28 2.68 -8.33 13.17
N LYS A 29 2.70 -7.13 13.77
CA LYS A 29 2.75 -5.83 13.10
C LYS A 29 3.83 -5.75 12.02
N LEU A 30 5.04 -6.23 12.31
CA LEU A 30 6.16 -6.18 11.36
C LEU A 30 5.94 -7.00 10.08
N ARG A 31 5.03 -7.99 10.11
CA ARG A 31 4.71 -8.84 8.94
C ARG A 31 3.45 -8.39 8.21
N THR A 32 2.57 -7.65 8.88
CA THR A 32 1.24 -7.32 8.37
C THR A 32 1.07 -5.86 8.00
N THR A 33 2.02 -5.00 8.39
CA THR A 33 1.93 -3.55 8.21
C THR A 33 3.09 -2.97 7.41
N THR A 34 2.86 -1.80 6.84
CA THR A 34 3.88 -0.93 6.27
C THR A 34 3.74 0.44 6.92
N THR A 35 4.82 0.95 7.49
CA THR A 35 4.78 2.28 8.10
C THR A 35 4.82 3.38 7.05
N LEU A 36 4.33 4.58 7.37
CA LEU A 36 4.36 5.72 6.47
C LEU A 36 5.78 6.06 5.99
N SER A 37 6.79 6.00 6.86
CA SER A 37 8.17 6.21 6.43
C SER A 37 8.62 5.17 5.39
N SER A 38 8.31 3.89 5.57
CA SER A 38 8.61 2.87 4.55
C SER A 38 7.79 3.06 3.28
N TYR A 39 6.53 3.44 3.40
CA TYR A 39 5.65 3.69 2.26
C TYR A 39 6.19 4.82 1.38
N PHE A 40 6.46 5.99 1.95
CA PHE A 40 6.93 7.16 1.19
C PHE A 40 8.36 7.00 0.68
N ASN A 41 9.26 6.41 1.47
CA ASN A 41 10.69 6.39 1.12
C ASN A 41 11.11 5.13 0.33
N ALA A 42 10.31 4.06 0.34
CA ALA A 42 10.67 2.81 -0.33
C ALA A 42 9.58 2.27 -1.27
N VAL A 43 8.33 2.21 -0.84
CA VAL A 43 7.25 1.63 -1.67
C VAL A 43 6.97 2.50 -2.89
N ILE A 44 6.72 3.79 -2.70
CA ILE A 44 6.42 4.70 -3.82
C ILE A 44 7.57 4.70 -4.85
N PRO A 45 8.84 4.91 -4.47
CA PRO A 45 9.95 4.87 -5.43
C PRO A 45 10.05 3.54 -6.18
N ALA A 46 9.89 2.41 -5.47
CA ALA A 46 9.96 1.09 -6.08
C ALA A 46 8.82 0.87 -7.09
N PHE A 47 7.59 1.25 -6.75
CA PHE A 47 6.43 1.04 -7.61
C PHE A 47 6.46 1.96 -8.84
N GLU A 48 6.86 3.21 -8.67
CA GLU A 48 7.08 4.13 -9.80
C GLU A 48 8.19 3.62 -10.72
N GLN A 49 9.26 3.03 -10.17
CA GLN A 49 10.31 2.42 -10.98
C GLN A 49 9.81 1.19 -11.76
N LEU A 50 9.05 0.30 -11.11
CA LEU A 50 8.41 -0.85 -11.80
C LEU A 50 7.47 -0.41 -12.93
N LYS A 51 6.75 0.70 -12.73
CA LYS A 51 5.86 1.28 -13.74
C LYS A 51 6.67 1.87 -14.90
N LYS A 52 7.74 2.61 -14.60
CA LYS A 52 8.67 3.16 -15.58
C LYS A 52 9.36 2.07 -16.42
N ASP A 53 9.70 0.94 -15.80
CA ASP A 53 10.31 -0.21 -16.48
C ASP A 53 9.31 -1.04 -17.30
N GLY A 54 8.02 -0.68 -17.27
CA GLY A 54 6.97 -1.36 -18.02
C GLY A 54 6.55 -2.71 -17.44
N LEU A 55 7.03 -3.05 -16.24
CA LEU A 55 6.70 -4.31 -15.55
C LEU A 55 5.29 -4.27 -14.95
N ILE A 56 4.80 -3.08 -14.61
CA ILE A 56 3.43 -2.86 -14.16
C ILE A 56 2.77 -1.71 -14.94
N GLY A 57 1.46 -1.78 -15.17
CA GLY A 57 0.70 -0.65 -15.74
C GLY A 57 0.43 0.46 -14.73
N SER A 58 -0.04 0.04 -13.56
CA SER A 58 -0.52 0.91 -12.49
C SER A 58 -0.29 0.25 -11.14
N TRP A 59 -0.42 1.01 -10.06
CA TRP A 59 -0.35 0.48 -8.71
C TRP A 59 -1.34 1.11 -7.75
N GLY A 60 -1.60 0.41 -6.66
CA GLY A 60 -2.50 0.85 -5.61
C GLY A 60 -2.15 0.27 -4.25
N ILE A 61 -3.02 0.51 -3.29
CA ILE A 61 -2.88 0.05 -1.90
C ILE A 61 -4.13 -0.72 -1.45
N GLY A 62 -3.99 -1.56 -0.44
CA GLY A 62 -5.12 -2.01 0.36
C GLY A 62 -5.71 -0.85 1.16
N GLY A 63 -7.03 -0.81 1.31
CA GLY A 63 -7.74 0.16 2.15
C GLY A 63 -7.72 -0.15 3.65
N LEU A 64 -6.87 -1.09 4.09
CA LEU A 64 -6.79 -1.57 5.46
C LEU A 64 -5.66 -0.88 6.23
N GLY A 65 -5.83 -0.78 7.55
CA GLY A 65 -4.86 -0.18 8.47
C GLY A 65 -5.42 1.02 9.21
N GLN A 66 -4.52 1.88 9.68
CA GLN A 66 -4.89 3.10 10.38
C GLN A 66 -5.46 4.12 9.39
N GLN A 67 -6.71 4.57 9.59
CA GLN A 67 -7.40 5.49 8.68
C GLN A 67 -6.56 6.75 8.36
N LYS A 68 -5.88 7.32 9.36
CA LYS A 68 -5.02 8.49 9.18
C LYS A 68 -3.85 8.23 8.23
N ALA A 69 -3.23 7.06 8.32
CA ALA A 69 -2.14 6.66 7.42
C ALA A 69 -2.63 6.43 5.99
N VAL A 70 -3.79 5.78 5.83
CA VAL A 70 -4.42 5.60 4.51
C VAL A 70 -4.77 6.95 3.87
N ILE A 71 -5.34 7.89 4.63
CA ILE A 71 -5.63 9.25 4.13
C ILE A 71 -4.34 9.98 3.73
N ALA A 72 -3.26 9.86 4.52
CA ALA A 72 -1.97 10.46 4.18
C ALA A 72 -1.40 9.89 2.85
N ALA A 73 -1.57 8.60 2.60
CA ALA A 73 -1.15 7.97 1.35
C ALA A 73 -1.94 8.46 0.13
N ILE A 74 -3.27 8.66 0.27
CA ILE A 74 -4.14 9.16 -0.82
C ILE A 74 -3.86 10.62 -1.14
N ASN A 75 -3.54 11.43 -0.13
CA ASN A 75 -3.28 12.86 -0.27
C ASN A 75 -1.81 13.19 -0.63
N ASN A 76 -0.97 12.18 -0.86
CA ASN A 76 0.39 12.40 -1.35
C ASN A 76 0.39 12.95 -2.78
N GLU A 77 1.46 13.65 -3.16
CA GLU A 77 1.67 14.11 -4.53
C GLU A 77 1.71 12.95 -5.53
N VAL A 78 2.44 11.88 -5.16
CA VAL A 78 2.48 10.60 -5.88
C VAL A 78 1.55 9.63 -5.17
N LYS A 79 0.33 9.52 -5.68
CA LYS A 79 -0.77 8.77 -5.05
C LYS A 79 -1.04 7.43 -5.73
N PRO A 80 -1.57 6.44 -4.98
CA PRO A 80 -2.07 5.21 -5.58
C PRO A 80 -3.22 5.51 -6.54
N GLU A 81 -3.32 4.73 -7.62
CA GLU A 81 -4.38 4.89 -8.63
C GLU A 81 -5.67 4.16 -8.25
N ALA A 82 -5.60 3.21 -7.31
CA ALA A 82 -6.76 2.55 -6.76
C ALA A 82 -6.54 2.13 -5.29
N ILE A 83 -7.65 1.90 -4.61
CA ILE A 83 -7.68 1.34 -3.27
C ILE A 83 -8.53 0.07 -3.32
N GLN A 84 -7.96 -1.05 -2.87
CA GLN A 84 -8.71 -2.28 -2.69
C GLN A 84 -9.41 -2.27 -1.33
N CYS A 85 -10.74 -2.16 -1.35
CA CYS A 85 -11.57 -2.16 -0.14
C CYS A 85 -12.51 -3.36 -0.13
N VAL A 86 -12.80 -3.88 1.06
CA VAL A 86 -13.93 -4.79 1.25
C VAL A 86 -15.21 -3.95 1.21
N ILE A 87 -16.07 -4.26 0.25
CA ILE A 87 -17.40 -3.67 0.13
C ILE A 87 -18.38 -4.82 0.01
N ASN A 88 -19.31 -4.89 0.94
CA ASN A 88 -20.36 -5.90 1.01
C ASN A 88 -21.66 -5.19 1.47
N PRO A 89 -22.82 -5.84 1.34
CA PRO A 89 -24.06 -5.27 1.86
C PRO A 89 -24.16 -5.23 3.40
N PHE A 90 -23.15 -5.74 4.13
CA PHE A 90 -23.21 -6.01 5.58
C PHE A 90 -21.88 -5.74 6.30
#